data_AF-A0A3Q0JJT7-F1
#
_entry.id   AF-A0A3Q0JJT7-F1
#
_cell.length_a   1.000
_cell.length_b   1.000
_cell.length_c   1.000
_cell.angle_alpha   90.00
_cell.angle_beta   90.00
_cell.angle_gamma   90.00
#
_symmetry.space_group_name_H-M   'P 1'
#
loop_
_entity.id
_entity.type
_entity.pdbx_description
1 polymer ?
#
loop_
_entity_poly.entity_id
_entity_poly.type
_entity_poly.pdbx_seq_one_letter_code
_entity_poly.pdbx_strand_id
1 'polypeptide(L)'
;MAYQSKNKMQAEAQRNRERKELEDRVSVRRALLEQKMDMETQQFLGERQERIRLLHERQERELESFDQESNRMGFSALAIAEASKESYPDMDGSLSGSMLSLNHSNSCNSFPEGSL
;
A
#
# COMPACT_ATOMS: atom_id res chain seq x y z
N MET A 1 66.07 20.95 -18.46
CA MET A 1 65.23 19.75 -18.75
C MET A 1 64.86 18.98 -17.48
N ALA A 2 65.81 18.50 -16.65
CA ALA A 2 65.50 17.64 -15.49
C ALA A 2 64.67 18.30 -14.36
N TYR A 3 64.93 19.57 -14.02
CA TYR A 3 64.21 20.27 -12.94
C TYR A 3 62.73 20.51 -13.24
N GLN A 4 62.41 20.94 -14.47
CA GLN A 4 61.02 21.12 -14.92
C GLN A 4 60.25 19.79 -14.93
N SER A 5 60.89 18.69 -15.36
CA SER A 5 60.30 17.36 -15.33
C SER A 5 59.98 16.90 -13.89
N LYS A 6 60.89 17.15 -12.95
CA LYS A 6 60.67 16.84 -11.52
C LYS A 6 59.49 17.60 -10.92
N ASN A 7 59.40 18.91 -11.16
CA ASN A 7 58.28 19.72 -10.66
C ASN A 7 56.94 19.29 -11.25
N LYS A 8 56.91 18.99 -12.55
CA LYS A 8 55.70 18.47 -13.21
C LYS A 8 55.25 17.13 -12.61
N MET A 9 56.19 16.21 -12.41
CA MET A 9 55.90 14.90 -11.80
C MET A 9 55.38 15.03 -10.37
N GLN A 10 55.93 15.93 -9.57
CA GLN A 10 55.44 16.19 -8.20
C GLN A 10 54.04 16.79 -8.20
N ALA A 11 53.76 17.76 -9.07
CA ALA A 11 52.44 18.37 -9.20
C ALA A 11 51.39 17.34 -9.67
N GLU A 12 51.75 16.47 -10.63
CA GLU A 12 50.87 15.38 -11.09
C GLU A 12 50.62 14.35 -9.97
N ALA A 13 51.64 13.99 -9.20
CA ALA A 13 51.50 13.09 -8.07
C ALA A 13 50.57 13.66 -6.98
N GLN A 14 50.71 14.96 -6.66
CA GLN A 14 49.83 15.65 -5.73
C GLN A 14 48.39 15.68 -6.25
N ARG A 15 48.18 16.10 -7.49
CA ARG A 15 46.84 16.14 -8.10
C ARG A 15 46.16 14.77 -8.11
N ASN A 16 46.91 13.71 -8.40
CA ASN A 16 46.36 12.35 -8.40
C ASN A 16 45.97 11.88 -6.99
N ARG A 17 46.72 12.28 -5.95
CA ARG A 17 46.37 12.00 -4.55
C ARG A 17 45.08 12.71 -4.15
N GLU A 18 45.00 14.02 -4.40
CA GLU A 18 43.81 14.83 -4.10
C GLU A 18 42.58 14.30 -4.84
N ARG A 19 42.74 13.90 -6.12
CA ARG A 19 41.67 13.28 -6.89
C ARG A 19 41.20 11.97 -6.26
N LYS A 20 42.13 11.09 -5.87
CA LYS A 20 41.80 9.81 -5.24
C LYS A 20 41.08 10.00 -3.90
N GLU A 21 41.56 10.90 -3.06
CA GLU A 21 40.92 11.20 -1.77
C GLU A 21 39.50 11.74 -1.95
N LEU A 22 39.27 12.54 -2.99
CA LEU A 22 37.94 13.03 -3.34
C LEU A 22 37.04 11.90 -3.85
N GLU A 23 37.55 11.05 -4.75
CA GLU A 23 36.84 9.86 -5.25
C GLU A 23 36.44 8.93 -4.10
N ASP A 24 37.36 8.63 -3.17
CA ASP A 24 37.11 7.78 -1.99
C ASP A 24 36.01 8.40 -1.10
N ARG A 25 36.09 9.72 -0.83
CA ARG A 25 35.07 10.42 -0.03
C ARG A 25 33.70 10.41 -0.69
N VAL A 26 33.64 10.62 -2.00
CA VAL A 26 32.38 10.57 -2.77
C VAL A 26 31.82 9.16 -2.75
N SER A 27 32.66 8.14 -2.92
CA SER A 27 32.28 6.73 -2.88
C SER A 27 31.65 6.36 -1.54
N VAL A 28 32.32 6.69 -0.43
CA VAL A 28 31.78 6.44 0.92
C VAL A 28 30.45 7.18 1.12
N ARG A 29 30.37 8.45 0.73
CA ARG A 29 29.13 9.23 0.88
C ARG A 29 27.99 8.64 0.06
N ARG A 30 28.24 8.16 -1.16
CA ARG A 30 27.24 7.50 -2.00
C ARG A 30 26.73 6.22 -1.35
N ALA A 31 27.63 5.36 -0.88
CA ALA A 31 27.26 4.11 -0.20
C ALA A 31 26.40 4.36 1.05
N LEU A 32 26.74 5.36 1.86
CA LEU A 32 25.95 5.72 3.04
C LEU A 32 24.57 6.27 2.70
N LEU A 33 24.46 7.06 1.62
CA LEU A 33 23.17 7.57 1.16
C LEU A 33 22.28 6.46 0.62
N GLU A 34 22.85 5.55 -0.17
CA GLU A 34 22.15 4.37 -0.70
C GLU A 34 21.63 3.49 0.45
N GLN A 35 22.50 3.16 1.41
CA GLN A 35 22.10 2.41 2.61
C GLN A 35 20.97 3.12 3.37
N LYS A 36 21.05 4.44 3.54
CA LYS A 36 20.01 5.21 4.24
C LYS A 36 18.67 5.14 3.50
N MET A 37 18.68 5.30 2.18
CA MET A 37 17.48 5.20 1.35
C MET A 37 16.85 3.81 1.42
N ASP A 38 17.66 2.75 1.39
CA ASP A 38 17.18 1.38 1.51
C ASP A 38 16.54 1.13 2.88
N MET A 39 17.17 1.61 3.96
CA MET A 39 16.62 1.51 5.31
C MET A 39 15.28 2.25 5.45
N GLU A 40 15.19 3.48 4.94
CA GLU A 40 13.94 4.26 4.95
C GLU A 40 12.84 3.57 4.13
N THR A 41 13.20 2.98 2.99
CA THR A 41 12.27 2.21 2.15
C THR A 41 11.74 0.98 2.89
N GLN A 42 12.62 0.21 3.53
CA GLN A 42 12.24 -0.95 4.33
C GLN A 42 11.34 -0.56 5.51
N GLN A 43 11.66 0.52 6.19
CA GLN A 43 10.82 1.05 7.27
C GLN A 43 9.41 1.39 6.77
N PHE A 44 9.30 2.13 5.67
CA PHE A 44 8.00 2.49 5.09
C PHE A 44 7.18 1.27 4.69
N LEU A 45 7.82 0.26 4.09
CA LEU A 45 7.16 -1.00 3.74
C LEU A 45 6.67 -1.75 4.99
N GLY A 46 7.47 -1.76 6.06
CA GLY A 46 7.08 -2.34 7.35
C GLY A 46 5.88 -1.63 7.98
N GLU A 47 5.90 -0.30 8.04
CA GLU A 47 4.78 0.51 8.54
C GLU A 47 3.50 0.29 7.73
N ARG A 48 3.61 0.21 6.40
CA ARG A 48 2.48 -0.11 5.52
C ARG A 48 1.92 -1.51 5.79
N GLN A 49 2.78 -2.52 5.94
CA GLN A 49 2.36 -3.89 6.25
C GLN A 49 1.65 -3.97 7.61
N GLU A 50 2.20 -3.32 8.63
CA GLU A 50 1.58 -3.27 9.96
C GLU A 50 0.21 -2.60 9.90
N ARG A 51 0.09 -1.48 9.17
CA ARG A 51 -1.20 -0.80 8.98
C ARG A 51 -2.23 -1.72 8.31
N ILE A 52 -1.82 -2.48 7.30
CA ILE A 52 -2.70 -3.46 6.64
C ILE A 52 -3.12 -4.54 7.64
N ARG A 53 -2.19 -5.08 8.45
CA ARG A 53 -2.50 -6.08 9.47
C ARG A 53 -3.54 -5.57 10.47
N LEU A 54 -3.33 -4.37 11.01
CA LEU A 54 -4.26 -3.75 11.96
C LEU A 54 -5.66 -3.52 11.38
N LEU A 55 -5.75 -3.17 10.09
CA LEU A 55 -7.04 -3.02 9.41
C LEU A 55 -7.76 -4.36 9.27
N HIS A 56 -7.06 -5.44 8.92
CA HIS A 56 -7.64 -6.78 8.87
C HIS A 56 -8.09 -7.27 10.25
N GLU A 57 -7.26 -7.13 11.28
CA GLU A 57 -7.62 -7.50 12.66
C GLU A 57 -8.82 -6.71 13.18
N ARG A 58 -8.96 -5.44 12.76
CA ARG A 58 -10.13 -4.63 13.10
C ARG A 58 -11.37 -5.15 12.37
N GLN A 59 -11.26 -5.42 11.08
CA GLN A 59 -12.37 -5.94 10.29
C GLN A 59 -12.88 -7.29 10.82
N GLU A 60 -11.96 -8.19 11.20
CA GLU A 60 -12.30 -9.48 11.80
C GLU A 60 -13.08 -9.30 13.12
N ARG A 61 -12.59 -8.43 14.01
CA ARG A 61 -13.31 -8.11 15.26
C ARG A 61 -14.68 -7.46 15.01
N GLU A 62 -14.79 -6.59 14.01
CA GLU A 62 -16.08 -5.98 13.65
C GLU A 62 -17.07 -7.02 13.12
N LEU A 63 -16.60 -7.98 12.30
CA LEU A 63 -17.42 -9.10 11.83
C LEU A 63 -17.85 -10.01 12.98
N GLU A 64 -16.95 -10.39 13.87
CA GLU A 64 -17.29 -11.20 15.04
C GLU A 64 -18.32 -10.50 15.94
N SER A 65 -18.16 -9.20 16.18
CA SER A 65 -19.13 -8.41 16.94
C SER A 65 -20.49 -8.37 16.27
N PHE A 66 -20.52 -8.19 14.94
CA PHE A 66 -21.75 -8.20 14.15
C PHE A 66 -22.46 -9.56 14.20
N ASP A 67 -21.71 -10.66 14.07
CA ASP A 67 -22.27 -12.02 14.15
C ASP A 67 -22.82 -12.30 15.55
N GLN A 68 -22.11 -11.89 16.61
CA GLN A 68 -22.59 -12.02 17.99
C GLN A 68 -23.90 -11.24 18.21
N GLU A 69 -23.99 -10.01 17.71
CA GLU A 69 -25.20 -9.18 17.83
C GLU A 69 -26.36 -9.76 17.00
N SER A 70 -26.08 -10.20 15.77
CA SER A 70 -27.05 -10.84 14.88
C SER A 70 -27.62 -12.11 15.52
N ASN A 71 -26.75 -12.97 16.07
CA ASN A 71 -27.17 -14.16 16.80
C ASN A 71 -28.02 -13.82 18.02
N ARG A 72 -27.65 -12.78 18.79
CA ARG A 72 -28.43 -12.30 19.94
C ARG A 72 -29.82 -11.80 19.53
N MET A 73 -29.93 -11.17 18.36
CA MET A 73 -31.21 -10.74 17.79
C MET A 73 -32.00 -11.87 17.10
N GLY A 74 -31.48 -13.10 17.08
CA GLY A 74 -32.15 -14.24 16.46
C GLY A 74 -31.88 -14.38 14.95
N PHE A 75 -31.06 -13.53 14.36
CA PHE A 75 -30.62 -13.60 12.95
C PHE A 75 -29.44 -14.55 12.75
N SER A 76 -29.38 -15.66 13.48
CA SER A 76 -28.34 -16.66 13.24
C SER A 76 -28.54 -17.29 11.86
N ALA A 77 -27.45 -17.64 11.18
CA ALA A 77 -27.52 -18.26 9.85
C ALA A 77 -28.40 -19.53 9.85
N LEU A 78 -28.38 -20.30 10.94
CA LEU A 78 -29.25 -21.46 11.13
C LEU A 78 -30.72 -21.07 11.23
N ALA A 79 -31.04 -20.05 12.05
CA ALA A 79 -32.40 -19.55 12.20
C ALA A 79 -32.98 -19.01 10.88
N ILE A 80 -32.17 -18.29 10.08
CA ILE A 80 -32.58 -17.82 8.76
C ILE A 80 -32.83 -18.99 7.80
N ALA A 81 -31.95 -20.00 7.82
CA ALA A 81 -32.10 -21.18 6.97
C ALA A 81 -33.32 -22.03 7.36
N GLU A 82 -33.65 -22.13 8.65
CA GLU A 82 -34.86 -22.79 9.14
C GLU A 82 -36.12 -22.01 8.74
N ALA A 83 -36.16 -20.70 8.97
CA ALA A 83 -37.27 -19.85 8.54
C ALA A 83 -37.53 -19.91 7.03
N SER A 84 -36.46 -20.05 6.23
CA SER A 84 -36.58 -20.17 4.77
C SER A 84 -37.11 -21.53 4.30
N LYS A 85 -37.02 -22.58 5.12
CA LYS A 85 -37.58 -23.91 4.83
C LYS A 85 -39.05 -24.02 5.19
N GLU A 86 -39.57 -23.10 6.00
CA GLU A 86 -40.97 -23.01 6.32
C GLU A 86 -41.73 -22.51 5.08
N SER A 87 -42.14 -23.44 4.21
CA SER A 87 -43.00 -23.13 3.08
C SER A 87 -44.30 -22.53 3.62
N TYR A 88 -44.58 -21.28 3.29
CA TYR A 88 -45.90 -20.70 3.48
C TYR A 88 -46.94 -21.67 2.88
N PRO A 89 -47.96 -22.10 3.64
CA PRO A 89 -49.04 -22.89 3.06
C PRO A 89 -49.68 -22.05 1.95
N ASP A 90 -49.77 -22.64 0.75
CA ASP A 90 -50.32 -22.09 -0.49
C ASP A 90 -51.28 -20.91 -0.26
N MET A 91 -50.73 -19.70 -0.33
CA MET A 91 -51.51 -18.53 -0.68
C MET A 91 -51.12 -18.20 -2.11
N ASP A 92 -51.86 -18.83 -3.03
CA ASP A 92 -52.03 -18.42 -4.41
C ASP A 92 -52.22 -16.89 -4.45
N GLY A 93 -51.16 -16.17 -4.81
CA GLY A 93 -51.15 -14.71 -4.67
C GLY A 93 -49.78 -14.07 -4.78
N SER A 94 -49.14 -14.23 -5.93
CA SER A 94 -48.20 -13.24 -6.49
C SER A 94 -47.09 -12.72 -5.56
N LEU A 95 -46.04 -13.52 -5.36
CA LEU A 95 -44.72 -13.01 -4.95
C LEU A 95 -43.73 -13.12 -6.13
N SER A 96 -44.10 -12.59 -7.28
CA SER A 96 -43.15 -12.37 -8.37
C SER A 96 -42.18 -11.27 -7.94
N GLY A 97 -40.93 -11.68 -7.72
CA GLY A 97 -39.88 -10.91 -7.08
C GLY A 97 -39.70 -9.51 -7.66
N SER A 98 -39.85 -8.50 -6.81
CA SER A 98 -39.40 -7.16 -7.11
C SER A 98 -37.87 -7.12 -6.95
N MET A 99 -37.16 -7.28 -8.06
CA MET A 99 -35.72 -7.03 -8.14
C MET A 99 -35.50 -5.54 -7.91
N LEU A 100 -34.89 -5.19 -6.78
CA LEU A 100 -34.42 -3.83 -6.50
C LEU A 100 -33.47 -3.40 -7.63
N SER A 101 -33.92 -2.48 -8.48
CA SER A 101 -33.10 -1.91 -9.54
C SER A 101 -32.04 -1.00 -8.92
N LEU A 102 -30.78 -1.47 -8.89
CA LEU A 102 -29.63 -0.61 -8.59
C LEU A 102 -29.42 0.33 -9.77
N ASN A 103 -29.94 1.55 -9.67
CA ASN A 103 -29.66 2.59 -10.63
C ASN A 103 -28.19 3.02 -10.46
N HIS A 104 -27.36 2.77 -11.48
CA HIS A 104 -25.94 3.12 -11.45
C HIS A 104 -25.80 4.60 -11.79
N SER A 105 -25.49 5.44 -10.81
CA SER A 105 -25.13 6.84 -11.06
C SER A 105 -23.71 6.92 -11.61
N ASN A 106 -23.58 7.17 -12.91
CA ASN A 106 -22.30 7.52 -13.55
C ASN A 106 -22.00 9.00 -13.28
N SER A 107 -21.12 9.30 -12.32
CA SER A 107 -20.46 10.60 -12.20
C SER A 107 -19.02 10.48 -12.71
N CYS A 108 -18.84 10.58 -14.02
CA CYS A 108 -17.51 10.78 -14.62
C CYS A 108 -17.30 12.29 -14.82
N ASN A 109 -16.58 12.92 -13.89
CA ASN A 109 -15.99 14.24 -14.13
C ASN A 109 -14.66 14.03 -14.85
N SER A 110 -14.68 13.96 -16.17
CA SER A 110 -13.49 14.09 -17.00
C SER A 110 -13.21 15.57 -17.25
N PHE A 111 -12.14 16.10 -16.66
CA PHE A 111 -11.57 17.40 -17.04
C PHE A 111 -10.86 17.26 -18.39
N PRO A 112 -10.99 18.21 -19.34
CA PRO A 112 -10.20 18.19 -20.56
C PRO A 112 -8.76 18.59 -20.28
N GLU A 113 -7.81 17.74 -20.69
CA GLU A 113 -6.39 18.10 -20.85
C GLU A 113 -6.23 19.12 -21.99
N GLY A 114 -5.48 20.20 -21.77
CA GLY A 114 -5.00 21.05 -22.85
C GLY A 114 -5.06 22.57 -22.67
N SER A 115 -4.87 23.09 -21.46
CA SER A 115 -4.53 24.51 -21.30
C SER A 115 -3.23 24.66 -20.52
N LEU A 116 -2.13 24.62 -21.26
CA LEU A 116 -0.87 25.33 -21.01
C LEU A 116 -0.11 25.41 -22.35
#